data_AF-A0A971YA36-F1
#
_entry.id   AF-A0A971YA36-F1
#
_cell.length_a   1.000
_cell.length_b   1.000
_cell.length_c   1.000
_cell.angle_alpha   90.00
_cell.angle_beta   90.00
_cell.angle_gamma   90.00
#
_symmetry.space_group_name_H-M   'P 1'
#
loop_
_entity.id
_entity.type
_entity.pdbx_description
1 polymer ?
#
loop_
_entity_poly.entity_id
_entity_poly.type
_entity_poly.pdbx_seq_one_letter_code
_entity_poly.pdbx_strand_id
1 'polypeptide(L)'
;MMEQKKQTIDELTEDFLRYLRSIRRSESTVRKYLLAWEKLKTYMAVHRKKIYTAKIGEAFLLSELGKYQFENLSVTKKNFVSKIEALDDYQNTGRVLLGIRRKPPRELHGVIGKSMMDFIDYKTTIYSLENATITSHKIYLHALNSFLREKRIRSVRRITSSEILQFAARLNPHKPAARYVALSIFRGYMRYLFEMELVSIDYSRKIPSDNYKQQPKLPSTFTKEEIEQFISSIDRGNPKG
;
A
#
# COMPACT_ATOMS: atom_id res chain seq x y z
N MET A 1 -26.23 7.27 3.00
CA MET A 1 -26.46 6.73 1.64
C MET A 1 -26.35 7.89 0.68
N MET A 2 -25.30 7.96 -0.14
CA MET A 2 -25.23 8.96 -1.21
C MET A 2 -25.95 8.40 -2.43
N GLU A 3 -26.93 9.15 -2.94
CA GLU A 3 -27.69 8.84 -4.16
C GLU A 3 -26.73 8.65 -5.33
N GLN A 4 -26.70 7.45 -5.93
CA GLN A 4 -25.93 7.22 -7.15
C GLN A 4 -26.54 8.06 -8.27
N LYS A 5 -25.76 9.00 -8.80
CA LYS A 5 -26.16 9.85 -9.92
C LYS A 5 -26.41 8.96 -11.14
N LYS A 6 -27.67 8.79 -11.54
CA LYS A 6 -28.06 7.97 -12.70
C LYS A 6 -27.65 8.71 -13.98
N GLN A 7 -26.50 8.35 -14.54
CA GLN A 7 -25.96 8.92 -15.77
C GLN A 7 -25.80 7.82 -16.81
N THR A 8 -25.93 8.15 -18.09
CA THR A 8 -25.65 7.17 -19.15
C THR A 8 -24.15 6.89 -19.21
N ILE A 9 -23.77 5.70 -19.68
CA ILE A 9 -22.35 5.35 -19.79
C ILE A 9 -21.61 6.29 -20.76
N ASP A 10 -22.29 6.77 -21.80
CA ASP A 10 -21.70 7.69 -22.76
C ASP A 10 -21.40 9.05 -22.14
N GLU A 11 -22.38 9.67 -21.48
CA GLU A 11 -22.19 10.92 -20.72
C GLU A 11 -21.08 10.79 -19.68
N LEU A 12 -21.08 9.69 -18.90
CA LEU A 12 -20.07 9.45 -17.87
C LEU A 12 -18.67 9.33 -18.45
N THR A 13 -18.50 8.58 -19.55
CA THR A 13 -17.20 8.42 -20.20
C THR A 13 -16.71 9.71 -20.86
N GLU A 14 -17.62 10.52 -21.41
CA GLU A 14 -17.27 11.80 -22.03
C GLU A 14 -16.87 12.85 -20.99
N ASP A 15 -17.65 12.97 -19.89
CA ASP A 15 -17.31 13.82 -18.76
C ASP A 15 -15.97 13.41 -18.14
N PHE A 16 -15.74 12.11 -17.95
CA PHE A 16 -14.48 11.64 -17.39
C PHE A 16 -13.32 11.89 -18.37
N LEU A 17 -13.53 11.78 -19.67
CA LEU A 17 -12.52 12.12 -20.67
C LEU A 17 -12.16 13.62 -20.63
N ARG A 18 -13.15 14.50 -20.51
CA ARG A 18 -12.93 15.95 -20.28
C ARG A 18 -12.11 16.19 -19.03
N TYR A 19 -12.43 15.50 -17.94
CA TYR A 19 -11.67 15.57 -16.69
C TYR A 19 -10.22 15.09 -16.84
N LEU A 20 -9.98 13.94 -17.49
CA LEU A 20 -8.62 13.41 -17.70
C LEU A 20 -7.74 14.38 -18.52
N ARG A 21 -8.33 15.09 -19.47
CA ARG A 21 -7.64 16.13 -20.25
C ARG A 21 -7.37 17.38 -19.41
N SER A 22 -8.29 17.80 -18.56
CA SER A 22 -8.10 19.00 -17.71
C SER A 22 -6.92 18.84 -16.74
N ILE A 23 -6.70 17.62 -16.22
CA ILE A 23 -5.55 17.29 -15.37
C ILE A 23 -4.28 16.92 -16.15
N ARG A 24 -4.22 17.24 -17.46
CA ARG A 24 -3.06 17.03 -18.36
C ARG A 24 -2.51 15.60 -18.37
N ARG A 25 -3.37 14.58 -18.39
CA ARG A 25 -2.89 13.20 -18.54
C ARG A 25 -2.33 12.94 -19.93
N SER A 26 -1.35 12.02 -19.99
CA SER A 26 -0.78 11.59 -21.26
C SER A 26 -1.84 10.93 -22.13
N GLU A 27 -1.78 11.18 -23.43
CA GLU A 27 -2.63 10.53 -24.43
C GLU A 27 -2.54 9.00 -24.35
N SER A 28 -1.36 8.48 -24.05
CA SER A 28 -1.15 7.03 -23.83
C SER A 28 -1.97 6.48 -22.65
N THR A 29 -2.19 7.28 -21.61
CA THR A 29 -3.02 6.90 -20.46
C THR A 29 -4.50 7.00 -20.83
N VAL A 30 -4.92 8.08 -21.48
CA VAL A 30 -6.30 8.30 -21.94
C VAL A 30 -6.75 7.17 -22.87
N ARG A 31 -5.91 6.76 -23.83
CA ARG A 31 -6.20 5.61 -24.72
C ARG A 31 -6.45 4.32 -23.96
N LYS A 32 -5.70 4.04 -22.88
CA LYS A 32 -5.90 2.84 -22.07
C LYS A 32 -7.22 2.87 -21.29
N TYR A 33 -7.72 4.05 -20.94
CA TYR A 33 -9.07 4.22 -20.36
C TYR A 33 -10.15 3.97 -21.40
N LEU A 34 -10.03 4.61 -22.57
CA LEU A 34 -10.96 4.41 -23.68
C LEU A 34 -11.11 2.93 -24.06
N LEU A 35 -9.99 2.21 -24.23
CA LEU A 35 -10.03 0.76 -24.55
C LEU A 35 -10.75 -0.07 -23.48
N ALA A 36 -10.62 0.29 -22.20
CA ALA A 36 -11.33 -0.41 -21.13
C ALA A 36 -12.83 -0.08 -21.15
N TRP A 37 -13.18 1.17 -21.42
CA TRP A 37 -14.56 1.64 -21.48
C TRP A 37 -15.30 1.12 -22.70
N GLU A 38 -14.66 0.95 -23.86
CA GLU A 38 -15.27 0.34 -25.04
C GLU A 38 -15.73 -1.10 -24.77
N LYS A 39 -14.93 -1.88 -24.05
CA LYS A 39 -15.33 -3.22 -23.59
C LYS A 39 -16.54 -3.16 -22.67
N LEU A 40 -16.56 -2.21 -21.74
CA LEU A 40 -17.69 -2.01 -20.82
C LEU A 40 -18.95 -1.59 -21.59
N LYS A 41 -18.85 -0.68 -22.56
CA LYS A 41 -19.97 -0.26 -23.42
C LYS A 41 -20.54 -1.43 -24.20
N THR A 42 -19.66 -2.27 -24.76
CA THR A 42 -20.07 -3.49 -25.48
C THR A 42 -20.85 -4.43 -24.56
N TYR A 43 -20.35 -4.66 -23.34
CA TYR A 43 -21.04 -5.48 -22.34
C TYR A 43 -22.41 -4.88 -21.97
N MET A 44 -22.49 -3.58 -21.72
CA MET A 44 -23.74 -2.89 -21.39
C MET A 44 -24.76 -2.95 -22.54
N ALA A 45 -24.31 -2.86 -23.79
CA ALA A 45 -25.16 -3.00 -24.97
C ALA A 45 -25.78 -4.41 -25.07
N VAL A 46 -24.98 -5.47 -24.86
CA VAL A 46 -25.46 -6.87 -24.83
C VAL A 46 -26.51 -7.07 -23.74
N HIS A 47 -26.31 -6.48 -22.56
CA HIS A 47 -27.24 -6.60 -21.43
C HIS A 47 -28.39 -5.58 -21.46
N ARG A 48 -28.54 -4.80 -22.54
CA ARG A 48 -29.55 -3.74 -22.73
C ARG A 48 -29.61 -2.75 -21.55
N LYS A 49 -28.46 -2.42 -20.97
CA LYS A 49 -28.35 -1.44 -19.87
C LYS A 49 -27.82 -0.12 -20.42
N LYS A 50 -28.56 0.97 -20.23
CA LYS A 50 -28.14 2.33 -20.65
C LYS A 50 -27.52 3.16 -19.53
N ILE A 51 -27.98 2.95 -18.29
CA ILE A 51 -27.51 3.70 -17.12
C ILE A 51 -26.37 2.93 -16.47
N TYR A 52 -25.24 3.61 -16.25
CA TYR A 52 -24.12 3.02 -15.52
C TYR A 52 -24.38 3.06 -14.01
N THR A 53 -24.09 1.94 -13.34
CA THR A 53 -24.11 1.82 -11.88
C THR A 53 -22.92 0.96 -11.46
N ALA A 54 -22.42 1.17 -10.23
CA ALA A 54 -21.30 0.38 -9.70
C ALA A 54 -21.54 -1.15 -9.76
N LYS A 55 -22.80 -1.59 -9.63
CA LYS A 55 -23.18 -3.00 -9.79
C LYS A 55 -22.93 -3.54 -11.21
N ILE A 56 -23.10 -2.71 -12.24
CA ILE A 56 -22.83 -3.09 -13.63
C ILE A 56 -21.32 -3.18 -13.85
N GLY A 57 -20.54 -2.25 -13.29
CA GLY A 57 -19.08 -2.30 -13.30
C GLY A 57 -18.57 -3.59 -12.64
N GLU A 58 -19.08 -3.94 -11.46
CA GLU A 58 -18.74 -5.19 -10.76
C GLU A 58 -19.15 -6.44 -11.57
N ALA A 59 -20.36 -6.46 -12.13
CA ALA A 59 -20.83 -7.58 -12.96
C ALA A 59 -19.97 -7.77 -14.23
N PHE A 60 -19.53 -6.68 -14.85
CA PHE A 60 -18.61 -6.70 -15.98
C PHE A 60 -17.23 -7.24 -15.61
N LEU A 61 -16.69 -6.81 -14.46
CA LEU A 61 -15.41 -7.32 -13.97
C LEU A 61 -15.50 -8.82 -13.65
N LEU A 62 -16.62 -9.27 -13.09
CA LEU A 62 -16.89 -10.69 -12.83
C LEU A 62 -17.03 -11.51 -14.12
N SER A 63 -17.61 -10.95 -15.19
CA SER A 63 -17.74 -11.66 -16.46
C SER A 63 -16.41 -11.79 -17.21
N GLU A 64 -15.57 -10.76 -17.19
CA GLU A 64 -14.26 -10.75 -17.89
C GLU A 64 -13.17 -11.50 -17.10
N LEU A 65 -13.18 -11.44 -15.75
CA LEU A 65 -12.11 -11.97 -14.91
C LEU A 65 -12.52 -13.21 -14.08
N GLY A 66 -13.81 -13.56 -14.03
CA GLY A 66 -14.34 -14.57 -13.13
C GLY A 66 -14.34 -14.13 -11.68
N LYS A 67 -14.49 -15.08 -10.73
CA LYS A 67 -14.26 -14.80 -9.30
C LYS A 67 -12.77 -14.54 -9.09
N TYR A 68 -12.40 -13.28 -8.86
CA TYR A 68 -11.01 -12.89 -8.63
C TYR A 68 -10.79 -12.33 -7.22
N GLN A 69 -9.60 -12.59 -6.68
CA GLN A 69 -9.04 -11.80 -5.59
C GLN A 69 -8.05 -10.81 -6.19
N PHE A 70 -8.28 -9.51 -5.97
CA PHE A 70 -7.45 -8.45 -6.56
C PHE A 70 -5.96 -8.65 -6.31
N GLU A 71 -5.59 -9.18 -5.14
CA GLU A 71 -4.21 -9.44 -4.73
C GLU A 71 -3.47 -10.41 -5.65
N ASN A 72 -4.19 -11.43 -6.14
CA ASN A 72 -3.65 -12.51 -6.99
C ASN A 72 -3.66 -12.16 -8.49
N LEU A 73 -4.21 -11.00 -8.87
CA LEU A 73 -4.24 -10.56 -10.27
C LEU A 73 -2.86 -10.10 -10.77
N SER A 74 -2.60 -10.33 -12.07
CA SER A 74 -1.45 -9.75 -12.76
C SER A 74 -1.55 -8.23 -12.82
N VAL A 75 -0.41 -7.54 -13.01
CA VAL A 75 -0.37 -6.06 -13.08
C VAL A 75 -1.32 -5.53 -14.16
N THR A 76 -1.41 -6.19 -15.31
CA THR A 76 -2.32 -5.81 -16.40
C THR A 76 -3.79 -5.93 -15.99
N LYS A 77 -4.18 -7.04 -15.34
CA LYS A 77 -5.55 -7.26 -14.85
C LYS A 77 -5.91 -6.28 -13.72
N LYS A 78 -4.98 -5.99 -12.81
CA LYS A 78 -5.13 -4.95 -11.78
C LYS A 78 -5.38 -3.58 -12.41
N ASN A 79 -4.56 -3.22 -13.39
CA ASN A 79 -4.71 -1.97 -14.14
C ASN A 79 -6.03 -1.92 -14.92
N PHE A 80 -6.62 -3.05 -15.30
CA PHE A 80 -7.93 -3.09 -15.94
C PHE A 80 -9.05 -2.83 -14.94
N VAL A 81 -9.07 -3.59 -13.83
CA VAL A 81 -10.01 -3.39 -12.71
C VAL A 81 -10.03 -1.94 -12.25
N SER A 82 -8.86 -1.34 -11.99
CA SER A 82 -8.77 0.04 -11.51
C SER A 82 -9.32 1.08 -12.49
N LYS A 83 -9.35 0.80 -13.81
CA LYS A 83 -9.93 1.74 -14.79
C LYS A 83 -11.44 1.70 -14.84
N ILE A 84 -12.03 0.56 -14.49
CA ILE A 84 -13.48 0.41 -14.36
C ILE A 84 -13.93 1.01 -13.02
N GLU A 85 -13.26 0.69 -11.92
CA GLU A 85 -13.57 1.29 -10.60
C GLU A 85 -13.39 2.81 -10.58
N ALA A 86 -12.49 3.36 -11.41
CA ALA A 86 -12.34 4.80 -11.57
C ALA A 86 -13.62 5.49 -12.10
N LEU A 87 -14.48 4.79 -12.85
CA LEU A 87 -15.79 5.30 -13.26
C LEU A 87 -16.72 5.46 -12.05
N ASP A 88 -16.68 4.53 -11.11
CA ASP A 88 -17.47 4.60 -9.87
C ASP A 88 -17.00 5.78 -9.01
N ASP A 89 -15.69 5.95 -8.85
CA ASP A 89 -15.10 7.07 -8.10
C ASP A 89 -15.48 8.41 -8.73
N TYR A 90 -15.40 8.51 -10.06
CA TYR A 90 -15.76 9.72 -10.80
C TYR A 90 -17.27 10.02 -10.70
N GLN A 91 -18.13 9.02 -10.84
CA GLN A 91 -19.59 9.18 -10.74
C GLN A 91 -20.00 9.67 -9.34
N ASN A 92 -19.33 9.20 -8.29
CA ASN A 92 -19.65 9.56 -6.91
C ASN A 92 -19.04 10.90 -6.45
N THR A 93 -17.83 11.23 -6.91
CA THR A 93 -17.06 12.36 -6.34
C THR A 93 -16.71 13.46 -7.35
N GLY A 94 -16.94 13.24 -8.65
CA GLY A 94 -16.56 14.15 -9.74
C GLY A 94 -15.05 14.30 -9.92
N ARG A 95 -14.25 13.50 -9.21
CA ARG A 95 -12.78 13.46 -9.26
C ARG A 95 -12.33 12.02 -9.18
N VAL A 96 -11.13 11.72 -9.64
CA VAL A 96 -10.55 10.38 -9.48
C VAL A 96 -9.23 10.49 -8.76
N LEU A 97 -9.09 9.71 -7.69
CA LEU A 97 -7.81 9.50 -7.03
C LEU A 97 -6.98 8.54 -7.89
N LEU A 98 -6.32 9.11 -8.88
CA LEU A 98 -5.50 8.37 -9.83
C LEU A 98 -4.22 7.89 -9.15
N GLY A 99 -4.17 6.61 -8.77
CA GLY A 99 -3.03 6.00 -8.08
C GLY A 99 -3.29 4.55 -7.66
N ILE A 100 -2.35 3.96 -6.92
CA ILE A 100 -2.51 2.65 -6.29
C ILE A 100 -3.79 2.70 -5.45
N ARG A 101 -4.76 1.82 -5.75
CA ARG A 101 -6.01 1.66 -5.00
C ARG A 101 -5.74 1.81 -3.52
N ARG A 102 -6.49 2.69 -2.84
CA ARG A 102 -6.45 2.78 -1.38
C ARG A 102 -6.73 1.38 -0.86
N LYS A 103 -5.70 0.69 -0.37
CA LYS A 103 -5.93 -0.53 0.38
C LYS A 103 -6.90 -0.15 1.51
N PRO A 104 -7.90 -0.99 1.82
CA PRO A 104 -8.77 -0.72 2.95
C PRO A 104 -7.89 -0.39 4.17
N PRO A 105 -8.34 0.55 5.02
CA PRO A 105 -7.57 0.92 6.20
C PRO A 105 -7.14 -0.36 6.91
N ARG A 106 -5.84 -0.46 7.16
CA ARG A 106 -5.27 -1.65 7.79
C ARG A 106 -5.58 -1.61 9.27
N GLU A 107 -6.80 -2.01 9.59
CA GLU A 107 -7.33 -1.96 10.94
C GLU A 107 -6.72 -3.07 11.80
N LEU A 108 -6.33 -2.71 13.01
CA LEU A 108 -5.74 -3.60 13.99
C LEU A 108 -6.83 -4.10 14.93
N HIS A 109 -7.49 -5.19 14.55
CA HIS A 109 -8.58 -5.76 15.35
C HIS A 109 -8.08 -6.68 16.48
N GLY A 110 -8.91 -6.81 17.52
CA GLY A 110 -8.70 -7.73 18.63
C GLY A 110 -7.77 -7.21 19.72
N VAL A 111 -7.59 -8.00 20.78
CA VAL A 111 -6.74 -7.66 21.94
C VAL A 111 -5.29 -7.42 21.51
N ILE A 112 -4.76 -8.28 20.63
CA ILE A 112 -3.43 -8.12 20.06
C ILE A 112 -3.35 -6.84 19.21
N GLY A 113 -4.36 -6.58 18.37
CA GLY A 113 -4.45 -5.35 17.59
C GLY A 113 -4.41 -4.08 18.45
N LYS A 114 -5.12 -4.08 19.59
CA LYS A 114 -5.05 -2.97 20.57
C LYS A 114 -3.63 -2.75 21.09
N SER A 115 -2.97 -3.81 21.58
CA SER A 115 -1.58 -3.69 22.05
C SER A 115 -0.59 -3.21 20.97
N MET A 116 -0.86 -3.51 19.69
CA MET A 116 -0.07 -3.01 18.57
C MET A 116 -0.31 -1.52 18.30
N MET A 117 -1.53 -1.03 18.55
CA MET A 117 -1.82 0.42 18.51
C MET A 117 -1.13 1.13 19.67
N ASP A 118 -1.24 0.59 20.89
CA ASP A 118 -0.57 1.14 22.08
C ASP A 118 0.95 1.25 21.89
N PHE A 119 1.57 0.26 21.23
CA PHE A 119 2.97 0.30 20.84
C PHE A 119 3.30 1.43 19.84
N ILE A 120 2.45 1.64 18.84
CA ILE A 120 2.63 2.72 17.87
C ILE A 120 2.50 4.08 18.55
N ASP A 121 1.52 4.23 19.44
CA ASP A 121 1.28 5.46 20.19
C ASP A 121 2.44 5.75 21.14
N TYR A 122 2.90 4.76 21.91
CA TYR A 122 4.10 4.85 22.76
C TYR A 122 5.32 5.37 21.97
N LYS A 123 5.60 4.78 20.81
CA LYS A 123 6.71 5.25 19.97
C LYS A 123 6.48 6.64 19.40
N THR A 124 5.24 6.98 19.06
CA THR A 124 4.89 8.30 18.50
C THR A 124 5.10 9.37 19.54
N THR A 125 4.70 9.14 20.79
CA THR A 125 4.89 10.06 21.91
C THR A 125 6.38 10.27 22.24
N ILE A 126 7.19 9.20 22.24
CA ILE A 126 8.61 9.30 22.62
C ILE A 126 9.48 9.87 21.50
N TYR A 127 9.26 9.42 20.27
CA TYR A 127 10.16 9.73 19.15
C TYR A 127 9.58 10.73 18.14
N SER A 128 8.37 11.25 18.37
CA SER A 128 7.67 12.15 17.44
C SER A 128 7.68 11.61 16.01
N LEU A 129 7.22 10.37 15.84
CA LEU A 129 7.31 9.67 14.56
C LEU A 129 6.55 10.40 13.45
N GLU A 130 7.17 10.50 12.28
CA GLU A 130 6.49 10.97 11.08
C GLU A 130 5.35 10.03 10.63
N ASN A 131 4.33 10.59 10.00
CA ASN A 131 3.16 9.87 9.47
C ASN A 131 3.53 8.70 8.54
N ALA A 132 4.60 8.85 7.75
CA ALA A 132 5.09 7.79 6.87
C ALA A 132 5.59 6.57 7.68
N THR A 133 6.32 6.82 8.76
CA THR A 133 6.85 5.79 9.66
C THR A 133 5.73 5.10 10.44
N ILE A 134 4.75 5.86 10.93
CA ILE A 134 3.54 5.32 11.58
C ILE A 134 2.78 4.40 10.61
N THR A 135 2.62 4.84 9.36
CA THR A 135 1.95 4.05 8.31
C THR A 135 2.70 2.75 8.05
N SER A 136 4.04 2.79 7.98
CA SER A 136 4.87 1.59 7.84
C SER A 136 4.67 0.60 9.00
N HIS A 137 4.64 1.10 10.25
CA HIS A 137 4.35 0.26 11.42
C HIS A 137 2.97 -0.41 11.30
N LYS A 138 1.91 0.37 11.02
CA LYS A 138 0.55 -0.16 10.82
C LYS A 138 0.50 -1.21 9.71
N ILE A 139 1.22 -1.00 8.60
CA ILE A 139 1.30 -1.92 7.46
C ILE A 139 1.81 -3.30 7.89
N TYR A 140 2.96 -3.36 8.58
CA TYR A 140 3.58 -4.63 8.94
C TYR A 140 2.92 -5.28 10.17
N LEU A 141 2.49 -4.48 11.15
CA LEU A 141 1.77 -4.99 12.32
C LEU A 141 0.40 -5.56 11.94
N HIS A 142 -0.31 -4.95 10.99
CA HIS A 142 -1.56 -5.52 10.48
C HIS A 142 -1.34 -6.88 9.80
N ALA A 143 -0.27 -7.01 9.01
CA ALA A 143 0.06 -8.28 8.36
C ALA A 143 0.38 -9.37 9.40
N LEU A 144 1.13 -9.02 10.46
CA LEU A 144 1.40 -9.90 11.58
C LEU A 144 0.12 -10.26 12.36
N ASN A 145 -0.75 -9.28 12.65
CA ASN A 145 -2.00 -9.50 13.37
C ASN A 145 -2.93 -10.46 12.62
N SER A 146 -3.04 -10.31 11.30
CA SER A 146 -3.80 -11.23 10.44
C SER A 146 -3.22 -12.65 10.49
N PHE A 147 -1.89 -12.80 10.44
CA PHE A 147 -1.23 -14.10 10.59
C PHE A 147 -1.45 -14.75 11.97
N LEU A 148 -1.37 -13.98 13.05
CA LEU A 148 -1.63 -14.48 14.40
C LEU A 148 -3.10 -14.91 14.56
N ARG A 149 -4.02 -14.18 13.92
CA ARG A 149 -5.45 -14.52 13.89
C ARG A 149 -5.71 -15.81 13.11
N GLU A 150 -5.06 -16.01 11.97
CA GLU A 150 -5.10 -17.28 11.22
C GLU A 150 -4.65 -18.47 12.09
N LYS A 151 -3.62 -18.27 12.92
CA LYS A 151 -3.14 -19.26 13.89
C LYS A 151 -3.98 -19.39 15.16
N ARG A 152 -5.11 -18.67 15.24
CA ARG A 152 -6.02 -18.64 16.42
C ARG A 152 -5.35 -18.16 17.71
N ILE A 153 -4.29 -17.36 17.61
CA ILE A 153 -3.64 -16.72 18.76
C ILE A 153 -4.40 -15.44 19.08
N ARG A 154 -5.04 -15.41 20.26
CA ARG A 154 -5.92 -14.31 20.69
C ARG A 154 -5.39 -13.51 21.89
N SER A 155 -4.27 -13.94 22.47
CA SER A 155 -3.65 -13.30 23.63
C SER A 155 -2.19 -12.99 23.34
N VAL A 156 -1.75 -11.80 23.78
CA VAL A 156 -0.38 -11.31 23.66
C VAL A 156 0.61 -12.23 24.39
N ARG A 157 0.19 -12.81 25.52
CA ARG A 157 1.00 -13.76 26.32
C ARG A 157 1.38 -15.04 25.58
N ARG A 158 0.63 -15.38 24.52
CA ARG A 158 0.87 -16.58 23.71
C ARG A 158 1.77 -16.30 22.49
N ILE A 159 2.19 -15.06 22.29
CA ILE A 159 3.11 -14.72 21.20
C ILE A 159 4.53 -15.09 21.64
N THR A 160 5.16 -16.01 20.91
CA THR A 160 6.56 -16.38 21.14
C THR A 160 7.41 -16.02 19.93
N SER A 161 8.73 -16.19 20.05
CA SER A 161 9.64 -16.03 18.91
C SER A 161 9.31 -16.97 17.75
N SER A 162 8.72 -18.15 18.01
CA SER A 162 8.38 -19.12 16.96
C SER A 162 7.39 -18.54 15.94
N GLU A 163 6.34 -17.88 16.41
CA GLU A 163 5.33 -17.27 15.52
C GLU A 163 5.94 -16.18 14.65
N ILE A 164 6.80 -15.34 15.24
CA ILE A 164 7.44 -14.24 14.53
C ILE A 164 8.41 -14.76 13.47
N LEU A 165 9.18 -15.81 13.77
CA LEU A 165 10.08 -16.45 12.82
C LEU A 165 9.31 -17.11 11.67
N GLN A 166 8.21 -17.81 11.98
CA GLN A 166 7.35 -18.40 10.95
C GLN A 166 6.71 -17.33 10.06
N PHE A 167 6.31 -16.19 10.61
CA PHE A 167 5.84 -15.07 9.80
C PHE A 167 6.97 -14.45 8.96
N ALA A 168 8.17 -14.30 9.54
CA ALA A 168 9.34 -13.78 8.82
C ALA A 168 9.72 -14.66 7.63
N ALA A 169 9.54 -15.98 7.72
CA ALA A 169 9.75 -16.91 6.61
C ALA A 169 8.73 -16.72 5.46
N ARG A 170 7.54 -16.17 5.73
CA ARG A 170 6.54 -15.83 4.70
C ARG A 170 6.82 -14.49 4.00
N LEU A 171 7.75 -13.67 4.51
CA LEU A 171 8.10 -12.40 3.87
C LEU A 171 8.80 -12.67 2.53
N ASN A 172 8.55 -11.80 1.54
CA ASN A 172 9.08 -11.98 0.20
C ASN A 172 10.63 -11.93 0.21
N PRO A 173 11.33 -13.01 -0.18
CA PRO A 173 12.80 -13.08 -0.15
C PRO A 173 13.44 -12.09 -1.14
N HIS A 174 12.74 -11.71 -2.21
CA HIS A 174 13.22 -10.76 -3.21
C HIS A 174 13.09 -9.29 -2.79
N LYS A 175 12.64 -9.01 -1.55
CA LYS A 175 12.50 -7.64 -1.02
C LYS A 175 13.23 -7.49 0.32
N PRO A 176 14.58 -7.53 0.33
CA PRO A 176 15.37 -7.52 1.56
C PRO A 176 15.17 -6.26 2.40
N ALA A 177 15.03 -5.09 1.78
CA ALA A 177 14.74 -3.84 2.49
C ALA A 177 13.42 -3.90 3.27
N ALA A 178 12.36 -4.42 2.65
CA ALA A 178 11.05 -4.55 3.28
C ALA A 178 11.07 -5.57 4.43
N ARG A 179 11.82 -6.67 4.24
CA ARG A 179 12.03 -7.69 5.28
C ARG A 179 12.79 -7.13 6.48
N TYR A 180 13.85 -6.37 6.25
CA TYR A 180 14.61 -5.70 7.31
C TYR A 180 13.72 -4.77 8.14
N VAL A 181 12.92 -3.92 7.48
CA VAL A 181 11.99 -3.00 8.16
C VAL A 181 10.96 -3.78 8.99
N ALA A 182 10.36 -4.82 8.42
CA ALA A 182 9.40 -5.68 9.14
C ALA A 182 10.02 -6.29 10.41
N LEU A 183 11.20 -6.90 10.30
CA LEU A 183 11.90 -7.52 11.43
C LEU A 183 12.28 -6.51 12.51
N SER A 184 12.70 -5.31 12.12
CA SER A 184 12.99 -4.22 13.05
C SER A 184 11.74 -3.80 13.85
N ILE A 185 10.60 -3.65 13.16
CA ILE A 185 9.31 -3.33 13.81
C ILE A 185 8.90 -4.44 14.79
N PHE A 186 9.00 -5.71 14.39
CA PHE A 186 8.63 -6.84 15.25
C PHE A 186 9.53 -6.96 16.48
N ARG A 187 10.83 -6.69 16.33
CA ARG A 187 11.76 -6.62 17.47
C ARG A 187 11.38 -5.51 18.44
N GLY A 188 11.06 -4.32 17.92
CA GLY A 188 10.57 -3.21 18.72
C GLY A 188 9.29 -3.56 19.48
N TYR A 189 8.33 -4.19 18.81
CA TYR A 189 7.07 -4.59 19.43
C TYR A 189 7.27 -5.65 20.51
N MET A 190 8.08 -6.70 20.28
CA MET A 190 8.35 -7.71 21.31
C MET A 190 9.01 -7.13 22.56
N ARG A 191 9.94 -6.18 22.37
CA ARG A 191 10.58 -5.48 23.48
C ARG A 191 9.57 -4.63 24.26
N TYR A 192 8.72 -3.88 23.55
CA TYR A 192 7.64 -3.12 24.19
C TYR A 192 6.70 -4.01 25.02
N LEU A 193 6.33 -5.19 24.50
CA LEU A 193 5.49 -6.13 25.26
C LEU A 193 6.15 -6.60 26.56
N PHE A 194 7.47 -6.77 26.55
CA PHE A 194 8.22 -7.15 27.74
C PHE A 194 8.39 -5.99 28.72
N GLU A 195 8.73 -4.80 28.23
CA GLU A 195 8.88 -3.57 29.04
C GLU A 195 7.57 -3.15 29.73
N MET A 196 6.42 -3.42 29.10
CA MET A 196 5.09 -3.19 29.68
C MET A 196 4.58 -4.39 30.51
N GLU A 197 5.43 -5.39 30.78
CA GLU A 197 5.12 -6.60 31.57
C GLU A 197 3.94 -7.43 31.02
N LEU A 198 3.63 -7.28 29.73
CA LEU A 198 2.56 -8.03 29.06
C LEU A 198 2.99 -9.46 28.72
N VAL A 199 4.31 -9.69 28.61
CA VAL A 199 4.94 -11.01 28.46
C VAL A 199 6.09 -11.15 29.46
N SER A 200 6.30 -12.36 29.98
CA SER A 200 7.34 -12.63 30.99
C SER A 200 8.74 -12.81 30.41
N ILE A 201 8.87 -13.02 29.10
CA ILE A 201 10.14 -13.32 28.43
C ILE A 201 10.33 -12.32 27.29
N ASP A 202 11.50 -11.69 27.25
CA ASP A 202 11.90 -10.84 26.12
C ASP A 202 12.27 -11.70 24.91
N TYR A 203 11.36 -11.78 23.94
CA TYR A 203 11.59 -12.46 22.66
C TYR A 203 12.29 -11.58 21.61
N SER A 204 12.55 -10.30 21.90
CA SER A 204 13.12 -9.37 20.92
C SER A 204 14.50 -9.83 20.41
N ARG A 205 15.32 -10.37 21.31
CA ARG A 205 16.67 -10.88 21.00
C ARG A 205 16.68 -12.15 20.15
N LYS A 206 15.56 -12.88 20.10
CA LYS A 206 15.43 -14.09 19.28
C LYS A 206 15.02 -13.79 17.83
N ILE A 207 14.74 -12.52 17.50
CA ILE A 207 14.37 -12.10 16.15
C ILE A 207 15.65 -11.72 15.39
N PRO A 208 16.00 -12.42 14.29
CA PRO A 208 17.24 -12.21 13.56
C PRO A 208 17.31 -10.79 13.03
N SER A 209 18.50 -10.19 13.12
CA SER A 209 18.80 -8.98 12.37
C SER A 209 19.07 -9.36 10.93
N ASP A 210 18.40 -8.71 9.98
CA ASP A 210 18.74 -8.87 8.57
C ASP A 210 19.95 -7.96 8.27
N ASN A 211 20.96 -8.49 7.57
CA ASN A 211 22.20 -7.78 7.29
C ASN A 211 22.05 -6.86 6.06
N TYR A 212 20.89 -6.22 5.94
CA TYR A 212 20.59 -5.34 4.81
C TYR A 212 21.48 -4.09 4.87
N LYS A 213 22.45 -4.03 3.95
CA LYS A 213 23.32 -2.88 3.75
C LYS A 213 22.87 -2.12 2.51
N GLN A 214 22.27 -0.95 2.70
CA GLN A 214 22.08 0.00 1.60
C GLN A 214 23.38 0.79 1.43
N GLN A 215 24.36 0.19 0.76
CA GLN A 215 25.55 0.95 0.37
C GLN A 215 25.21 1.79 -0.86
N PRO A 216 25.36 3.13 -0.80
CA PRO A 216 25.33 3.93 -2.01
C PRO A 216 26.43 3.40 -2.94
N LYS A 217 26.09 3.14 -4.21
CA LYS A 217 27.11 2.83 -5.22
C LYS A 217 27.93 4.09 -5.40
N LEU A 218 29.10 4.15 -4.78
CA LEU A 218 30.10 5.13 -5.14
C LEU A 218 30.53 4.83 -6.59
N PRO A 219 30.63 5.83 -7.48
CA PRO A 219 31.34 5.68 -8.73
C PRO A 219 32.74 5.11 -8.45
N SER A 220 33.17 4.10 -9.21
CA SER A 220 34.47 3.44 -8.99
C SER A 220 35.66 4.35 -9.21
N THR A 221 35.47 5.43 -9.98
CA THR A 221 36.45 6.47 -10.27
C THR A 221 35.70 7.78 -10.48
N PHE A 222 36.15 8.84 -9.83
CA PHE A 222 35.80 10.21 -10.21
C PHE A 222 36.92 10.76 -11.09
N THR A 223 36.59 11.47 -12.16
CA THR A 223 37.62 12.21 -12.90
C THR A 223 38.07 13.43 -12.10
N LYS A 224 39.25 13.96 -12.42
CA LYS A 224 39.79 15.13 -11.73
C LYS A 224 38.83 16.32 -11.83
N GLU A 225 38.18 16.46 -12.98
CA GLU A 225 37.24 17.54 -13.31
C GLU A 225 35.95 17.43 -12.47
N GLU A 226 35.43 16.22 -12.27
CA GLU A 226 34.25 15.98 -11.43
C GLU A 226 34.54 16.30 -9.96
N ILE A 227 35.74 15.98 -9.48
CA ILE A 227 36.19 16.30 -8.12
C ILE A 227 36.31 17.82 -7.96
N GLU A 228 36.92 18.51 -8.92
CA GLU A 228 37.09 19.96 -8.88
C GLU A 228 35.76 20.72 -8.96
N GLN A 229 34.81 20.28 -9.80
CA GLN A 229 33.45 20.83 -9.82
C GLN A 229 32.70 20.59 -8.51
N PHE A 230 32.81 19.39 -7.92
CA PHE A 230 32.16 19.10 -6.65
C PHE A 230 32.70 19.99 -5.52
N ILE A 231 34.03 20.09 -5.40
CA ILE A 231 34.69 20.90 -4.35
C ILE A 231 34.38 22.40 -4.51
N SER A 232 34.29 22.90 -5.75
CA SER A 232 33.97 24.31 -6.02
C SER A 232 32.50 24.66 -5.82
N SER A 233 31.60 23.68 -5.88
CA SER A 233 30.15 23.87 -5.66
C SER A 233 29.74 23.95 -4.18
N ILE A 234 30.66 23.63 -3.25
CA ILE A 234 30.41 23.69 -1.81
C ILE A 234 30.60 25.11 -1.31
N ASP A 235 29.54 25.70 -0.75
CA ASP A 235 29.56 27.05 -0.19
C ASP A 235 30.30 27.07 1.16
N ARG A 236 31.56 27.47 1.13
CA ARG A 236 32.44 27.54 2.31
C ARG A 236 32.12 28.72 3.24
N GLY A 237 31.14 29.57 2.90
CA GLY A 237 30.73 30.71 3.71
C GLY A 237 29.70 30.39 4.80
N ASN A 238 29.09 29.20 4.78
CA ASN A 238 28.04 28.81 5.72
C ASN A 238 28.58 27.79 6.75
N PRO A 239 28.49 28.04 8.07
CA PRO A 239 29.01 27.13 9.10
C PRO A 239 28.30 25.76 9.18
N LYS A 240 27.32 25.48 8.31
CA LYS A 240 26.68 24.17 8.16
C LYS A 240 27.05 23.43 6.86
N GLY A 241 27.92 24.01 6.03
CA GLY A 241 28.29 23.49 4.71
C GLY A 241 27.26 23.77 3.62
#